data_AF-A0A2J8A7H7-F1
#
_entry.id   AF-A0A2J8A7H7-F1
#
_cell.length_a   1.000
_cell.length_b   1.000
_cell.length_c   1.000
_cell.angle_alpha   90.00
_cell.angle_beta   90.00
_cell.angle_gamma   90.00
#
_symmetry.space_group_name_H-M   'P 1'
#
loop_
_entity.id
_entity.type
_entity.pdbx_description
1 polymer ?
#
loop_
_entity_poly.entity_id
_entity_poly.type
_entity_poly.pdbx_seq_one_letter_code
_entity_poly.pdbx_strand_id
1 'polypeptide(L)'
;MPSVLELLRAVPDEDESSLQPIVDRLSEAGFDPSKAASYAFTRLDPASLPGLNLRQRIVLTSVILGAVAGAAAGLDGTAGGAAAGPGSEEADGPYLKRQRTLPPPSKLRPSALQSPDAADEPLFDNWRPVGSIPPALQHPAFGGFLDGVATGQASQQDMLAAARLCAAATPYYGSEAELQSKVVRLLCKYLDVSRDEDALAPFSAYEREHLVKPDWCVVDSSERVTCLLLLMEVKNGLKDGDPMFQGAGYYSRFWVSRMDQAAGPGRDRYQRLREVFNGTCCPALLIEVLGAHLRISSLAWLGRITVCPMTPLLNTLWLEDDPQVCRLACTLRALKDTFQVLREFYNNVQVTQSQIRKSGIHLGQPYPLLDRYTDAHPLERGGRLVYEAVRPEDKVRVVVKFARFYGEAAHLAWAAQGLAPKLYQTVELPGGYRMVEMELLDEADGWRPLLDIRDAVAAASAQAEALKRLAAAHSSTTPVFVHGDARKANCMVRARPAPDGSGDNGGSGDNGGSGGSGGSGGSGGSSGSGGSGGSGGSWEVRFLDFEFSGVEGVDVYPAPLNPDVAWAAGAEYGQVLQRSHDVHLLQQGEGSTSGRLAWSSQAA
;
A
#
# COMPACT_ATOMS: atom_id res chain seq x y z
N MET A 1 4.41 -25.31 11.39
CA MET A 1 4.86 -25.06 10.01
C MET A 1 6.10 -25.89 9.76
N PRO A 2 6.27 -26.48 8.57
CA PRO A 2 7.50 -27.14 8.20
C PRO A 2 8.69 -26.18 8.32
N SER A 3 9.86 -26.73 8.65
CA SER A 3 11.12 -26.02 8.58
C SER A 3 11.43 -25.58 7.16
N VAL A 4 12.24 -24.54 7.01
CA VAL A 4 12.70 -24.08 5.70
C VAL A 4 13.40 -25.22 4.95
N LEU A 5 14.14 -26.08 5.65
CA LEU A 5 14.81 -27.25 5.10
C LEU A 5 13.82 -28.32 4.63
N GLU A 6 12.73 -28.57 5.36
CA GLU A 6 11.67 -29.48 4.93
C GLU A 6 10.95 -28.96 3.69
N LEU A 7 10.69 -27.66 3.60
CA LEU A 7 10.10 -27.05 2.41
C LEU A 7 11.03 -27.10 1.21
N LEU A 8 12.33 -26.84 1.39
CA LEU A 8 13.33 -26.98 0.33
C LEU A 8 13.41 -28.40 -0.19
N ARG A 9 13.38 -29.40 0.70
CA ARG A 9 13.39 -30.83 0.35
C ARG A 9 12.08 -31.32 -0.28
N ALA A 10 10.99 -30.57 -0.13
CA ALA A 10 9.70 -30.88 -0.73
C ALA A 10 9.58 -30.38 -2.18
N VAL A 11 10.54 -29.62 -2.69
CA VAL A 11 10.55 -29.16 -4.08
C VAL A 11 10.89 -30.34 -5.01
N PRO A 12 10.01 -30.69 -5.97
CA PRO A 12 10.28 -31.77 -6.93
C PRO A 12 11.55 -31.49 -7.75
N ASP A 13 12.28 -32.54 -8.10
CA ASP A 13 13.47 -32.49 -8.97
C ASP A 13 14.68 -31.68 -8.42
N GLU A 14 14.73 -31.48 -7.09
CA GLU A 14 15.91 -30.94 -6.39
C GLU A 14 16.58 -32.02 -5.52
N ASP A 15 17.90 -32.01 -5.49
CA ASP A 15 18.73 -32.91 -4.67
C ASP A 15 19.51 -32.15 -3.59
N GLU A 16 20.09 -32.87 -2.63
CA GLU A 16 20.77 -32.21 -1.50
C GLU A 16 21.96 -31.33 -1.95
N SER A 17 22.59 -31.66 -3.08
CA SER A 17 23.71 -30.90 -3.64
C SER A 17 23.29 -29.58 -4.30
N SER A 18 22.09 -29.53 -4.87
CA SER A 18 21.49 -28.35 -5.51
C SER A 18 20.82 -27.41 -4.50
N LEU A 19 20.35 -27.95 -3.37
CA LEU A 19 19.76 -27.21 -2.26
C LEU A 19 20.80 -26.64 -1.28
N GLN A 20 21.96 -27.29 -1.08
CA GLN A 20 22.97 -26.85 -0.11
C GLN A 20 23.41 -25.38 -0.29
N PRO A 21 23.65 -24.87 -1.53
CA PRO A 21 23.98 -23.46 -1.72
C PRO A 21 22.87 -22.50 -1.28
N ILE A 22 21.59 -22.92 -1.34
CA ILE A 22 20.46 -22.12 -0.84
C ILE A 22 20.49 -22.10 0.69
N VAL A 23 20.69 -23.26 1.32
CA VAL A 23 20.79 -23.42 2.78
C VAL A 23 21.95 -22.60 3.35
N ASP A 24 23.11 -22.62 2.69
CA ASP A 24 24.29 -21.86 3.11
C ASP A 24 24.03 -20.35 3.03
N ARG A 25 23.45 -19.86 1.93
CA ARG A 25 23.14 -18.42 1.76
C ARG A 25 22.05 -17.93 2.70
N LEU A 26 21.07 -18.77 3.01
CA LEU A 26 20.08 -18.47 4.04
C LEU A 26 20.76 -18.33 5.42
N SER A 27 21.65 -19.27 5.75
CA SER A 27 22.41 -19.26 7.00
C SER A 27 23.29 -18.02 7.15
N GLU A 28 24.01 -17.66 6.09
CA GLU A 28 24.81 -16.43 6.03
C GLU A 28 23.97 -15.15 6.15
N ALA A 29 22.72 -15.17 5.67
CA ALA A 29 21.77 -14.06 5.80
C ALA A 29 21.04 -14.04 7.16
N GLY A 30 21.46 -14.90 8.11
CA GLY A 30 20.92 -14.94 9.47
C GLY A 30 19.64 -15.76 9.62
N PHE A 31 19.23 -16.50 8.60
CA PHE A 31 18.14 -17.47 8.70
C PHE A 31 18.67 -18.80 9.24
N ASP A 32 17.88 -19.49 10.04
CA ASP A 32 18.19 -20.84 10.49
C ASP A 32 17.33 -21.82 9.69
N PRO A 33 17.87 -22.52 8.67
CA PRO A 33 17.07 -23.36 7.79
C PRO A 33 16.42 -24.55 8.51
N SER A 34 16.93 -24.91 9.69
CA SER A 34 16.36 -25.95 10.55
C SER A 34 15.11 -25.50 11.32
N LYS A 35 14.84 -24.20 11.39
CA LYS A 35 13.66 -23.63 12.03
C LYS A 35 12.49 -23.49 11.06
N ALA A 36 11.29 -23.40 11.64
CA ALA A 36 10.07 -23.10 10.90
C ALA A 36 10.27 -21.84 10.02
N ALA A 37 9.72 -21.85 8.81
CA ALA A 37 9.73 -20.69 7.93
C ALA A 37 9.13 -19.48 8.65
N SER A 38 9.99 -18.53 9.05
CA SER A 38 9.60 -17.33 9.77
C SER A 38 9.04 -16.29 8.81
N TYR A 39 8.42 -15.23 9.31
CA TYR A 39 7.96 -14.17 8.43
C TYR A 39 9.08 -13.40 7.74
N ALA A 40 10.22 -13.22 8.42
CA ALA A 40 11.41 -12.68 7.79
C ALA A 40 11.80 -13.52 6.57
N PHE A 41 11.59 -14.83 6.62
CA PHE A 41 11.79 -15.73 5.49
C PHE A 41 10.69 -15.54 4.43
N THR A 42 9.41 -15.39 4.82
CA THR A 42 8.33 -15.14 3.84
C THR A 42 8.43 -13.80 3.11
N ARG A 43 9.18 -12.85 3.68
CA ARG A 43 9.49 -11.54 3.08
C ARG A 43 10.93 -11.45 2.57
N LEU A 44 11.67 -12.54 2.64
CA LEU A 44 13.00 -12.61 2.06
C LEU A 44 12.82 -12.45 0.56
N ASP A 45 13.37 -11.38 0.02
CA ASP A 45 13.53 -11.26 -1.41
C ASP A 45 14.65 -12.24 -1.83
N PRO A 46 14.37 -13.29 -2.63
CA PRO A 46 15.39 -14.21 -3.12
C PRO A 46 16.44 -13.51 -3.97
N ALA A 47 16.13 -12.32 -4.53
CA ALA A 47 17.08 -11.46 -5.22
C ALA A 47 18.16 -10.90 -4.27
N SER A 48 17.82 -10.68 -2.99
CA SER A 48 18.70 -10.11 -1.98
C SER A 48 19.84 -11.03 -1.49
N LEU A 49 19.72 -12.34 -1.74
CA LEU A 49 20.77 -13.32 -1.45
C LEU A 49 21.81 -13.37 -2.58
N PRO A 50 23.04 -12.88 -2.37
CA PRO A 50 24.08 -12.94 -3.39
C PRO A 50 24.55 -14.39 -3.61
N GLY A 51 25.00 -14.70 -4.82
CA GLY A 51 25.61 -16.01 -5.13
C GLY A 51 24.64 -17.14 -5.49
N LEU A 52 23.32 -16.95 -5.38
CA LEU A 52 22.34 -17.90 -5.94
C LEU A 52 22.16 -17.70 -7.45
N ASN A 53 22.15 -18.81 -8.20
CA ASN A 53 21.81 -18.81 -9.62
C ASN A 53 20.28 -18.72 -9.84
N LEU A 54 19.84 -18.54 -11.09
CA LEU A 54 18.41 -18.35 -11.41
C LEU A 54 17.54 -19.53 -10.94
N ARG A 55 17.99 -20.78 -11.15
CA ARG A 55 17.26 -21.99 -10.73
C ARG A 55 17.09 -22.02 -9.21
N GLN A 56 18.16 -21.75 -8.46
CA GLN A 56 18.13 -21.69 -7.00
C GLN A 56 17.23 -20.58 -6.45
N ARG A 57 17.17 -19.42 -7.12
CA ARG A 57 16.25 -18.34 -6.77
C ARG A 57 14.80 -18.72 -7.01
N ILE A 58 14.50 -19.39 -8.12
CA ILE A 58 13.15 -19.91 -8.43
C ILE A 58 12.72 -20.93 -7.37
N VAL A 59 13.62 -21.85 -6.98
CA VAL A 59 13.37 -22.84 -5.91
C VAL A 59 13.08 -22.14 -4.58
N LEU A 60 13.92 -21.18 -4.19
CA LEU A 60 13.71 -20.41 -2.95
C LEU A 60 12.42 -19.59 -2.99
N THR A 61 12.09 -18.97 -4.12
CA THR A 61 10.83 -18.23 -4.33
C THR A 61 9.63 -19.15 -4.18
N SER A 62 9.68 -20.34 -4.78
CA SER A 62 8.62 -21.35 -4.69
C SER A 62 8.42 -21.85 -3.26
N VAL A 63 9.52 -22.01 -2.52
CA VAL A 63 9.50 -22.37 -1.09
C VAL A 63 8.91 -21.25 -0.24
N ILE A 64 9.23 -19.99 -0.53
CA ILE A 64 8.69 -18.82 0.17
C ILE A 64 7.19 -18.67 -0.09
N LEU A 65 6.76 -18.78 -1.35
CA LEU A 65 5.36 -18.77 -1.74
C LEU A 65 4.60 -19.96 -1.12
N GLY A 66 5.23 -21.14 -1.08
CA GLY A 66 4.71 -22.33 -0.42
C GLY A 66 4.61 -22.17 1.09
N ALA A 67 5.54 -21.45 1.74
CA ALA A 67 5.46 -21.12 3.17
C ALA A 67 4.30 -20.13 3.44
N VAL A 68 4.12 -19.13 2.58
CA VAL A 68 3.01 -18.16 2.65
C VAL A 68 1.66 -18.86 2.43
N ALA A 69 1.58 -19.74 1.43
CA ALA A 69 0.39 -20.52 1.11
C ALA A 69 0.11 -21.59 2.17
N GLY A 70 1.12 -22.28 2.69
CA GLY A 70 1.02 -23.27 3.77
C GLY A 70 0.62 -22.65 5.11
N ALA A 71 1.01 -21.40 5.37
CA ALA A 71 0.48 -20.60 6.46
C ALA A 71 -1.02 -20.28 6.31
N ALA A 72 -1.51 -20.24 5.06
CA ALA A 72 -2.92 -20.06 4.74
C ALA A 72 -3.70 -21.40 4.59
N ALA A 73 -3.02 -22.49 4.27
CA ALA A 73 -3.60 -23.80 3.92
C ALA A 73 -3.46 -24.87 5.03
N GLY A 74 -2.76 -24.59 6.14
CA GLY A 74 -2.75 -25.44 7.35
C GLY A 74 -4.11 -25.59 8.07
N LEU A 75 -5.21 -25.35 7.35
CA LEU A 75 -6.61 -25.46 7.73
C LEU A 75 -7.30 -26.72 7.19
N ASP A 76 -6.61 -27.62 6.48
CA ASP A 76 -7.17 -28.91 6.07
C ASP A 76 -6.11 -30.04 6.16
N GLY A 77 -6.35 -31.01 7.04
CA GLY A 77 -5.39 -32.07 7.37
C GLY A 77 -5.67 -33.41 6.70
N THR A 78 -4.71 -34.34 6.79
CA THR A 78 -4.98 -35.80 6.79
C THR A 78 -3.83 -36.59 7.43
N ALA A 79 -4.12 -37.35 8.50
CA ALA A 79 -3.70 -38.75 8.67
C ALA A 79 -4.44 -39.36 9.87
N GLY A 80 -5.20 -40.42 9.63
CA GLY A 80 -6.04 -41.08 10.63
C GLY A 80 -5.26 -41.93 11.64
N GLY A 81 -5.74 -41.91 12.88
CA GLY A 81 -5.31 -42.79 13.97
C GLY A 81 -6.03 -42.40 15.25
N ALA A 82 -6.92 -43.26 15.74
CA ALA A 82 -7.85 -42.99 16.83
C ALA A 82 -7.19 -42.57 18.15
N ALA A 83 -7.69 -41.48 18.77
CA ALA A 83 -8.15 -41.41 20.17
C ALA A 83 -8.17 -39.97 20.71
N ALA A 84 -9.25 -39.65 21.45
CA ALA A 84 -9.46 -38.49 22.33
C ALA A 84 -9.58 -37.11 21.64
N GLY A 85 -10.76 -36.49 21.81
CA GLY A 85 -11.24 -35.35 21.00
C GLY A 85 -10.46 -34.03 21.17
N PRO A 86 -10.50 -33.13 20.16
CA PRO A 86 -9.76 -31.88 20.23
C PRO A 86 -10.63 -30.71 20.70
N GLY A 87 -10.07 -29.93 21.63
CA GLY A 87 -10.45 -28.55 21.88
C GLY A 87 -9.97 -27.63 20.76
N SER A 88 -10.60 -26.47 20.67
CA SER A 88 -10.58 -25.45 19.63
C SER A 88 -9.26 -24.67 19.43
N GLU A 89 -8.07 -25.30 19.45
CA GLU A 89 -6.78 -24.59 19.39
C GLU A 89 -6.05 -24.58 18.02
N GLU A 90 -6.52 -25.33 17.02
CA GLU A 90 -5.81 -25.51 15.74
C GLU A 90 -6.20 -24.55 14.60
N ALA A 91 -7.26 -23.74 14.74
CA ALA A 91 -7.79 -22.93 13.62
C ALA A 91 -7.17 -21.52 13.44
N ASP A 92 -6.31 -21.06 14.35
CA ASP A 92 -5.84 -19.66 14.35
C ASP A 92 -4.36 -19.49 14.03
N GLY A 93 -4.07 -18.64 13.05
CA GLY A 93 -2.70 -18.29 12.63
C GLY A 93 -1.86 -17.65 13.75
N PRO A 94 -0.51 -17.64 13.62
CA PRO A 94 0.41 -17.22 14.67
C PRO A 94 0.18 -15.78 15.16
N TYR A 95 -0.30 -14.89 14.29
CA TYR A 95 -0.63 -13.51 14.65
C TYR A 95 -1.79 -13.41 15.66
N LEU A 96 -2.89 -14.13 15.45
CA LEU A 96 -4.04 -14.11 16.36
C LEU A 96 -3.68 -14.70 17.73
N LYS A 97 -2.85 -15.75 17.76
CA LYS A 97 -2.31 -16.31 19.00
C LYS A 97 -1.52 -15.26 19.80
N ARG A 98 -0.70 -14.44 19.13
CA ARG A 98 0.01 -13.33 19.78
C ARG A 98 -0.92 -12.20 20.25
N GLN A 99 -1.98 -11.90 19.50
CA GLN A 99 -2.98 -10.91 19.93
C GLN A 99 -3.71 -11.34 21.22
N ARG A 100 -3.98 -12.64 21.34
CA ARG A 100 -4.62 -13.23 22.54
C ARG A 100 -3.76 -13.19 23.79
N THR A 101 -2.44 -13.29 23.64
CA THR A 101 -1.49 -13.30 24.77
C THR A 101 -1.00 -11.90 25.16
N LEU A 102 -1.54 -10.85 24.54
CA LEU A 102 -1.19 -9.48 24.87
C LEU A 102 -1.48 -9.16 26.35
N PRO A 103 -0.52 -8.51 27.07
CA PRO A 103 -0.81 -7.99 28.39
C PRO A 103 -1.96 -6.97 28.33
N PRO A 104 -2.55 -6.61 29.49
CA PRO A 104 -3.55 -5.56 29.55
C PRO A 104 -3.08 -4.30 28.81
N PRO A 105 -3.95 -3.57 28.08
CA PRO A 105 -3.53 -2.46 27.24
C PRO A 105 -2.70 -1.41 27.99
N SER A 106 -3.06 -1.11 29.23
CA SER A 106 -2.32 -0.21 30.13
C SER A 106 -0.87 -0.64 30.45
N LYS A 107 -0.50 -1.90 30.18
CA LYS A 107 0.83 -2.47 30.39
C LYS A 107 1.59 -2.73 29.09
N LEU A 108 1.00 -2.36 27.93
CA LEU A 108 1.68 -2.51 26.64
C LEU A 108 2.93 -1.64 26.59
N ARG A 109 4.02 -2.22 26.10
CA ARG A 109 5.31 -1.54 25.95
C ARG A 109 5.62 -1.43 24.46
N PRO A 110 5.64 -0.21 23.88
CA PRO A 110 5.94 -0.02 22.47
C PRO A 110 7.21 -0.73 22.01
N SER A 111 8.30 -0.63 22.79
CA SER A 111 9.58 -1.27 22.48
C SER A 111 9.51 -2.79 22.40
N ALA A 112 8.66 -3.45 23.18
CA ALA A 112 8.48 -4.90 23.12
C ALA A 112 7.61 -5.33 21.93
N LEU A 113 6.62 -4.49 21.56
CA LEU A 113 5.67 -4.79 20.48
C LEU A 113 6.20 -4.43 19.08
N GLN A 114 7.27 -3.63 19.03
CA GLN A 114 7.89 -3.10 17.81
C GLN A 114 9.35 -3.53 17.65
N SER A 115 9.88 -4.41 18.51
CA SER A 115 11.28 -4.82 18.44
C SER A 115 11.53 -5.60 17.15
N PRO A 116 12.46 -5.14 16.28
CA PRO A 116 12.87 -5.90 15.10
C PRO A 116 13.71 -7.15 15.44
N ASP A 117 14.25 -7.21 16.67
CA ASP A 117 15.03 -8.34 17.19
C ASP A 117 14.14 -9.43 17.83
N ALA A 118 12.86 -9.16 18.03
CA ALA A 118 11.91 -10.19 18.41
C ALA A 118 11.82 -11.18 17.24
N ALA A 119 11.91 -12.48 17.52
CA ALA A 119 11.70 -13.53 16.52
C ALA A 119 10.31 -13.43 15.82
N ASP A 120 9.42 -12.61 16.38
CA ASP A 120 8.07 -12.36 15.91
C ASP A 120 7.91 -10.91 15.37
N GLU A 121 7.19 -10.73 14.26
CA GLU A 121 6.91 -9.42 13.64
C GLU A 121 6.34 -8.33 14.57
N PRO A 122 6.41 -7.04 14.18
CA PRO A 122 5.62 -5.99 14.81
C PRO A 122 4.14 -6.38 14.95
N LEU A 123 3.58 -6.13 16.13
CA LEU A 123 2.21 -6.55 16.40
C LEU A 123 1.17 -5.56 15.85
N PHE A 124 1.54 -4.27 15.82
CA PHE A 124 0.74 -3.19 15.25
C PHE A 124 1.54 -2.50 14.15
N ASP A 125 0.91 -2.31 12.99
CA ASP A 125 1.49 -1.54 11.90
C ASP A 125 1.21 -0.05 12.18
N ASN A 126 2.22 0.64 12.69
CA ASN A 126 2.14 2.05 13.08
C ASN A 126 3.16 2.94 12.35
N TRP A 127 3.55 2.51 11.15
CA TRP A 127 4.59 3.14 10.31
C TRP A 127 6.00 3.07 10.90
N ARG A 128 6.24 2.15 11.86
CA ARG A 128 7.54 1.82 12.40
C ARG A 128 7.69 0.28 12.43
N PRO A 129 8.84 -0.30 12.06
CA PRO A 129 9.93 0.32 11.30
C PRO A 129 9.57 0.53 9.81
N VAL A 130 8.57 -0.19 9.30
CA VAL A 130 8.12 -0.13 7.91
C VAL A 130 6.75 0.53 7.81
N GLY A 131 6.50 1.21 6.68
CA GLY A 131 5.22 1.84 6.42
C GLY A 131 4.08 0.83 6.12
N SER A 132 2.83 1.24 6.37
CA SER A 132 1.59 0.50 6.03
C SER A 132 0.70 1.30 5.08
N ILE A 133 -0.41 0.78 4.56
CA ILE A 133 -1.24 1.59 3.65
C ILE A 133 -1.77 2.88 4.33
N PRO A 134 -1.78 4.03 3.64
CA PRO A 134 -2.33 5.30 4.14
C PRO A 134 -3.79 5.18 4.61
N PRO A 135 -4.24 5.99 5.60
CA PRO A 135 -5.62 5.98 6.07
C PRO A 135 -6.65 6.07 4.94
N ALA A 136 -6.43 6.99 3.99
CA ALA A 136 -7.26 7.19 2.82
C ALA A 136 -7.46 5.93 1.96
N LEU A 137 -6.49 5.00 1.98
CA LEU A 137 -6.55 3.72 1.25
C LEU A 137 -7.02 2.55 2.12
N GLN A 138 -7.11 2.71 3.45
CA GLN A 138 -7.67 1.71 4.37
C GLN A 138 -9.20 1.66 4.25
N HIS A 139 -9.85 2.82 4.20
CA HIS A 139 -11.30 2.97 4.09
C HIS A 139 -11.65 4.38 3.57
N PRO A 140 -12.66 4.55 2.68
CA PRO A 140 -13.00 5.85 2.10
C PRO A 140 -13.38 6.92 3.12
N ALA A 141 -13.99 6.52 4.26
CA ALA A 141 -14.33 7.45 5.35
C ALA A 141 -13.10 8.21 5.90
N PHE A 142 -11.94 7.56 5.95
CA PHE A 142 -10.71 8.20 6.43
C PHE A 142 -10.13 9.18 5.40
N GLY A 143 -10.32 8.93 4.09
CA GLY A 143 -10.01 9.92 3.07
C GLY A 143 -10.95 11.13 3.16
N GLY A 144 -12.24 10.89 3.38
CA GLY A 144 -13.22 11.96 3.63
C GLY A 144 -12.90 12.80 4.88
N PHE A 145 -12.37 12.18 5.94
CA PHE A 145 -11.84 12.90 7.10
C PHE A 145 -10.74 13.91 6.68
N LEU A 146 -9.75 13.43 5.91
CA LEU A 146 -8.60 14.25 5.49
C LEU A 146 -9.05 15.41 4.58
N ASP A 147 -9.97 15.16 3.64
CA ASP A 147 -10.55 16.20 2.80
C ASP A 147 -11.32 17.22 3.64
N GLY A 148 -12.13 16.73 4.59
CA GLY A 148 -12.87 17.55 5.55
C GLY A 148 -11.95 18.48 6.35
N VAL A 149 -10.81 17.99 6.83
CA VAL A 149 -9.81 18.84 7.50
C VAL A 149 -9.20 19.87 6.54
N ALA A 150 -8.85 19.44 5.31
CA ALA A 150 -8.20 20.29 4.32
C ALA A 150 -9.07 21.45 3.82
N THR A 151 -10.41 21.29 3.76
CA THR A 151 -11.31 22.38 3.35
C THR A 151 -11.27 23.61 4.26
N GLY A 152 -10.83 23.47 5.52
CA GLY A 152 -10.74 24.59 6.47
C GLY A 152 -12.08 25.23 6.84
N GLN A 153 -13.20 24.56 6.57
CA GLN A 153 -14.54 25.05 6.87
C GLN A 153 -15.06 24.49 8.20
N ALA A 154 -15.76 25.32 8.98
CA ALA A 154 -16.39 24.90 10.23
C ALA A 154 -17.69 25.69 10.45
N SER A 155 -18.71 25.03 11.00
CA SER A 155 -19.95 25.69 11.40
C SER A 155 -19.80 26.39 12.76
N GLN A 156 -20.78 27.23 13.12
CA GLN A 156 -20.80 27.84 14.45
C GLN A 156 -20.94 26.80 15.57
N GLN A 157 -21.61 25.67 15.32
CA GLN A 157 -21.69 24.57 16.29
C GLN A 157 -20.30 23.95 16.54
N ASP A 158 -19.51 23.79 15.48
CA ASP A 158 -18.17 23.19 15.54
C ASP A 158 -17.20 24.11 16.26
N MET A 159 -17.26 25.42 15.98
CA MET A 159 -16.49 26.44 16.70
C MET A 159 -16.82 26.47 18.20
N LEU A 160 -18.10 26.36 18.56
CA LEU A 160 -18.51 26.28 19.97
C LEU A 160 -18.05 24.99 20.64
N ALA A 161 -18.00 23.87 19.91
CA ALA A 161 -17.46 22.61 20.42
C ALA A 161 -15.96 22.71 20.67
N ALA A 162 -15.21 23.28 19.73
CA ALA A 162 -13.78 23.54 19.87
C ALA A 162 -13.50 24.46 21.06
N ALA A 163 -14.22 25.59 21.19
CA ALA A 163 -14.08 26.52 22.31
C ALA A 163 -14.32 25.84 23.67
N ARG A 164 -15.35 24.99 23.77
CA ARG A 164 -15.64 24.23 25.00
C ARG A 164 -14.57 23.19 25.30
N LEU A 165 -14.04 22.53 24.28
CA LEU A 165 -12.92 21.62 24.45
C LEU A 165 -11.69 22.37 24.95
N CYS A 166 -11.43 23.58 24.45
CA CYS A 166 -10.35 24.42 24.96
C CYS A 166 -10.52 24.81 26.42
N ALA A 167 -11.74 25.22 26.80
CA ALA A 167 -12.06 25.51 28.20
C ALA A 167 -11.89 24.28 29.10
N ALA A 168 -12.21 23.08 28.60
CA ALA A 168 -12.01 21.83 29.35
C ALA A 168 -10.53 21.45 29.48
N ALA A 169 -9.69 21.77 28.50
CA ALA A 169 -8.26 21.46 28.51
C ALA A 169 -7.38 22.46 29.29
N THR A 170 -7.92 23.64 29.63
CA THR A 170 -7.18 24.72 30.29
C THR A 170 -6.67 24.38 31.71
N PRO A 171 -7.47 23.74 32.60
CA PRO A 171 -7.00 23.44 33.95
C PRO A 171 -5.97 22.30 33.96
N TYR A 172 -5.02 22.37 34.90
CA TYR A 172 -4.25 21.20 35.30
C TYR A 172 -5.10 20.33 36.23
N TYR A 173 -5.34 19.09 35.81
CA TYR A 173 -6.13 18.14 36.59
C TYR A 173 -5.25 17.32 37.53
N GLY A 174 -5.74 17.08 38.74
CA GLY A 174 -5.08 16.20 39.70
C GLY A 174 -5.18 14.72 39.34
N SER A 175 -6.11 14.36 38.46
CA SER A 175 -6.34 12.98 38.00
C SER A 175 -6.78 12.93 36.53
N GLU A 176 -6.45 11.83 35.83
CA GLU A 176 -6.86 11.61 34.43
C GLU A 176 -8.39 11.50 34.30
N ALA A 177 -9.05 10.96 35.32
CA ALA A 177 -10.50 10.76 35.37
C ALA A 177 -11.30 12.08 35.28
N GLU A 178 -10.78 13.17 35.84
CA GLU A 178 -11.43 14.48 35.77
C GLU A 178 -11.39 15.06 34.36
N LEU A 179 -10.22 15.01 33.70
CA LEU A 179 -10.05 15.43 32.32
C LEU A 179 -10.93 14.58 31.39
N GLN A 180 -10.84 13.25 31.53
CA GLN A 180 -11.64 12.29 30.80
C GLN A 180 -13.14 12.61 30.91
N SER A 181 -13.67 12.74 32.13
CA SER A 181 -15.10 12.99 32.35
C SER A 181 -15.60 14.24 31.63
N LYS A 182 -14.81 15.32 31.63
CA LYS A 182 -15.14 16.56 30.93
C LYS A 182 -15.10 16.41 29.41
N VAL A 183 -14.05 15.78 28.88
CA VAL A 183 -13.90 15.58 27.42
C VAL A 183 -14.97 14.64 26.88
N VAL A 184 -15.22 13.50 27.55
CA VAL A 184 -16.28 12.55 27.17
C VAL A 184 -17.63 13.24 27.12
N ARG A 185 -17.98 14.02 28.15
CA ARG A 185 -19.27 14.74 28.19
C ARG A 185 -19.45 15.68 27.00
N LEU A 186 -18.38 16.39 26.60
CA LEU A 186 -18.42 17.30 25.46
C LEU A 186 -18.58 16.54 24.13
N LEU A 187 -17.79 15.46 23.95
CA LEU A 187 -17.82 14.65 22.73
C LEU A 187 -19.14 13.88 22.59
N CYS A 188 -19.70 13.32 23.68
CA CYS A 188 -21.03 12.69 23.65
C CYS A 188 -22.10 13.65 23.10
N LYS A 189 -22.13 14.88 23.63
CA LYS A 189 -23.10 15.90 23.18
C LYS A 189 -22.86 16.32 21.73
N TYR A 190 -21.61 16.38 21.29
CA TYR A 190 -21.27 16.87 19.96
C TYR A 190 -21.47 15.82 18.86
N LEU A 191 -21.13 14.56 19.14
CA LEU A 191 -21.31 13.41 18.25
C LEU A 191 -22.73 12.83 18.27
N ASP A 192 -23.59 13.32 19.17
CA ASP A 192 -24.95 12.81 19.39
C ASP A 192 -24.96 11.32 19.76
N VAL A 193 -24.24 11.00 20.83
CA VAL A 193 -24.12 9.63 21.37
C VAL A 193 -24.45 9.59 22.86
N SER A 194 -25.17 8.54 23.25
CA SER A 194 -25.53 8.23 24.62
C SER A 194 -24.35 7.59 25.35
N ARG A 195 -24.04 8.10 26.54
CA ARG A 195 -22.95 7.56 27.36
C ARG A 195 -23.26 6.17 27.92
N ASP A 196 -24.54 5.80 28.02
CA ASP A 196 -24.97 4.54 28.60
C ASP A 196 -25.36 3.51 27.51
N GLU A 197 -25.99 3.96 26.42
CA GLU A 197 -26.50 3.06 25.38
C GLU A 197 -25.48 2.75 24.29
N ASP A 198 -24.61 3.71 23.96
CA ASP A 198 -23.59 3.56 22.90
C ASP A 198 -22.20 3.20 23.45
N ALA A 199 -22.03 3.16 24.78
CA ALA A 199 -20.76 2.80 25.40
C ALA A 199 -20.76 1.34 25.83
N LEU A 200 -19.59 0.73 25.72
CA LEU A 200 -19.39 -0.65 26.15
C LEU A 200 -19.04 -0.71 27.64
N ALA A 201 -19.67 -1.66 28.35
CA ALA A 201 -19.25 -2.06 29.70
C ALA A 201 -17.81 -2.62 29.69
N PRO A 202 -17.07 -2.61 30.82
CA PRO A 202 -15.78 -3.29 30.89
C PRO A 202 -15.84 -4.71 30.33
N PHE A 203 -14.84 -5.11 29.53
CA PHE A 203 -14.82 -6.38 28.83
C PHE A 203 -13.45 -7.05 28.95
N SER A 204 -13.39 -8.38 28.87
CA SER A 204 -12.14 -9.15 28.89
C SER A 204 -12.06 -10.04 27.65
N ALA A 205 -10.83 -10.43 27.29
CA ALA A 205 -10.62 -11.49 26.30
C ALA A 205 -11.11 -12.85 26.82
N TYR A 206 -10.94 -13.10 28.13
CA TYR A 206 -11.26 -14.37 28.78
C TYR A 206 -12.00 -14.18 30.10
N GLU A 207 -12.83 -15.17 30.49
CA GLU A 207 -13.62 -15.15 31.74
C GLU A 207 -12.76 -15.02 33.01
N ARG A 208 -11.48 -15.42 32.95
CA ARG A 208 -10.53 -15.36 34.07
C ARG A 208 -9.57 -14.17 34.03
N GLU A 209 -9.66 -13.31 33.01
CA GLU A 209 -8.88 -12.08 32.93
C GLU A 209 -9.56 -10.92 33.65
N HIS A 210 -8.76 -9.97 34.13
CA HIS A 210 -9.28 -8.68 34.59
C HIS A 210 -10.04 -7.99 33.44
N LEU A 211 -11.24 -7.50 33.75
CA LEU A 211 -11.99 -6.64 32.85
C LEU A 211 -11.15 -5.42 32.51
N VAL A 212 -11.05 -5.13 31.23
CA VAL A 212 -10.37 -3.95 30.72
C VAL A 212 -11.41 -3.01 30.11
N LYS A 213 -11.15 -1.71 30.15
CA LYS A 213 -12.03 -0.71 29.56
C LYS A 213 -11.19 0.46 29.05
N PRO A 214 -11.35 0.89 27.79
CA PRO A 214 -10.77 2.14 27.35
C PRO A 214 -11.39 3.31 28.12
N ASP A 215 -10.74 4.47 28.11
CA ASP A 215 -11.29 5.65 28.80
C ASP A 215 -12.66 6.04 28.23
N TRP A 216 -12.84 5.85 26.92
CA TRP A 216 -14.16 5.88 26.30
C TRP A 216 -14.18 5.06 25.01
N CYS A 217 -15.37 4.56 24.65
CA CYS A 217 -15.59 3.88 23.38
C CYS A 217 -17.04 4.06 22.94
N VAL A 218 -17.26 3.91 21.64
CA VAL A 218 -18.58 3.96 21.02
C VAL A 218 -18.76 2.75 20.12
N VAL A 219 -19.86 2.02 20.32
CA VAL A 219 -20.29 0.84 19.55
C VAL A 219 -21.63 1.10 18.86
N ASP A 220 -22.10 0.17 18.04
CA ASP A 220 -23.41 0.23 17.39
C ASP A 220 -24.59 0.00 18.35
N SER A 221 -24.43 -0.92 19.30
CA SER A 221 -25.44 -1.23 20.31
C SER A 221 -24.78 -1.86 21.53
N SER A 222 -25.04 -1.34 22.73
CA SER A 222 -24.56 -1.95 23.98
C SER A 222 -25.12 -3.36 24.25
N GLU A 223 -26.32 -3.67 23.74
CA GLU A 223 -26.95 -4.99 23.91
C GLU A 223 -26.50 -6.02 22.86
N ARG A 224 -26.32 -5.57 21.61
CA ARG A 224 -25.98 -6.40 20.44
C ARG A 224 -24.81 -5.83 19.67
N VAL A 225 -23.68 -5.70 20.36
CA VAL A 225 -22.45 -5.14 19.80
C VAL A 225 -21.98 -5.94 18.59
N THR A 226 -21.94 -5.31 17.41
CA THR A 226 -21.38 -5.90 16.18
C THR A 226 -20.16 -5.18 15.66
N CYS A 227 -19.94 -3.93 16.07
CA CYS A 227 -18.76 -3.15 15.66
C CYS A 227 -18.26 -2.19 16.74
N LEU A 228 -17.09 -1.62 16.47
CA LEU A 228 -16.46 -0.57 17.27
C LEU A 228 -16.24 0.64 16.36
N LEU A 229 -16.88 1.77 16.69
CA LEU A 229 -16.83 2.99 15.89
C LEU A 229 -15.70 3.91 16.34
N LEU A 230 -15.51 4.02 17.65
CA LEU A 230 -14.60 5.00 18.25
C LEU A 230 -14.01 4.49 19.56
N LEU A 231 -12.75 4.83 19.80
CA LEU A 231 -12.03 4.69 21.06
C LEU A 231 -11.46 6.04 21.48
N MET A 232 -11.31 6.25 22.78
CA MET A 232 -10.54 7.36 23.32
C MET A 232 -9.67 6.89 24.48
N GLU A 233 -8.43 7.37 24.48
CA GLU A 233 -7.47 7.20 25.57
C GLU A 233 -7.00 8.58 26.04
N VAL A 234 -6.98 8.79 27.36
CA VAL A 234 -6.65 10.04 28.01
C VAL A 234 -5.42 9.84 28.87
N LYS A 235 -4.46 10.77 28.78
CA LYS A 235 -3.36 10.93 29.73
C LYS A 235 -3.22 12.37 30.15
N ASN A 236 -2.81 12.59 31.40
CA ASN A 236 -2.52 13.95 31.89
C ASN A 236 -1.25 14.55 31.25
N GLY A 237 -0.37 13.71 30.70
CA GLY A 237 0.85 14.13 30.00
C GLY A 237 1.59 12.95 29.39
N LEU A 238 2.84 13.18 28.95
CA LEU A 238 3.65 12.20 28.21
C LEU A 238 4.34 11.14 29.09
N LYS A 239 4.11 11.14 30.42
CA LYS A 239 4.83 10.26 31.35
C LYS A 239 4.22 8.86 31.47
N ASP A 240 2.94 8.71 31.14
CA ASP A 240 2.14 7.54 31.51
C ASP A 240 1.70 6.72 30.28
N GLY A 241 2.58 5.84 29.81
CA GLY A 241 2.28 4.95 28.68
C GLY A 241 2.02 5.67 27.35
N ASP A 242 1.80 4.90 26.30
CA ASP A 242 1.52 5.44 24.96
C ASP A 242 0.03 5.23 24.63
N PRO A 243 -0.79 6.30 24.55
CA PRO A 243 -2.23 6.20 24.26
C PRO A 243 -2.53 5.50 22.93
N MET A 244 -1.65 5.64 21.93
CA MET A 244 -1.85 4.99 20.64
C MET A 244 -1.76 3.47 20.78
N PHE A 245 -0.77 2.96 21.52
CA PHE A 245 -0.64 1.53 21.78
C PHE A 245 -1.73 1.00 22.70
N GLN A 246 -2.14 1.78 23.72
CA GLN A 246 -3.25 1.40 24.58
C GLN A 246 -4.55 1.29 23.76
N GLY A 247 -4.85 2.30 22.93
CA GLY A 247 -6.01 2.30 22.04
C GLY A 247 -5.99 1.13 21.04
N ALA A 248 -4.87 0.88 20.37
CA ALA A 248 -4.71 -0.28 19.48
C ALA A 248 -4.87 -1.62 20.22
N GLY A 249 -4.40 -1.70 21.48
CA GLY A 249 -4.61 -2.84 22.35
C GLY A 249 -6.07 -3.07 22.73
N TYR A 250 -6.81 -2.02 23.06
CA TYR A 250 -8.25 -2.10 23.31
C TYR A 250 -9.04 -2.51 22.06
N TYR A 251 -8.66 -1.97 20.90
CA TYR A 251 -9.19 -2.37 19.61
C TYR A 251 -8.95 -3.86 19.33
N SER A 252 -7.73 -4.35 19.57
CA SER A 252 -7.41 -5.79 19.48
C SER A 252 -8.30 -6.63 20.39
N ARG A 253 -8.33 -6.30 21.69
CA ARG A 253 -9.11 -7.04 22.68
C ARG A 253 -10.61 -7.02 22.36
N PHE A 254 -11.13 -5.92 21.81
CA PHE A 254 -12.53 -5.83 21.41
C PHE A 254 -12.89 -6.92 20.41
N TRP A 255 -12.12 -7.03 19.32
CA TRP A 255 -12.38 -8.00 18.26
C TRP A 255 -12.06 -9.43 18.70
N VAL A 256 -10.90 -9.65 19.33
CA VAL A 256 -10.47 -10.98 19.77
C VAL A 256 -11.46 -11.59 20.78
N SER A 257 -11.84 -10.84 21.81
CA SER A 257 -12.80 -11.32 22.83
C SER A 257 -14.12 -11.78 22.22
N ARG A 258 -14.62 -11.03 21.23
CA ARG A 258 -15.92 -11.29 20.61
C ARG A 258 -15.86 -12.41 19.59
N MET A 259 -14.77 -12.53 18.85
CA MET A 259 -14.54 -13.68 17.98
C MET A 259 -14.49 -14.99 18.78
N ASP A 260 -13.74 -14.99 19.89
CA ASP A 260 -13.64 -16.17 20.76
C ASP A 260 -15.00 -16.51 21.39
N GLN A 261 -15.78 -15.50 21.82
CA GLN A 261 -17.16 -15.69 22.30
C GLN A 261 -18.13 -16.20 21.21
N ALA A 262 -17.85 -15.95 19.93
CA ALA A 262 -18.67 -16.37 18.80
C ALA A 262 -18.39 -17.80 18.31
N ALA A 263 -17.38 -18.49 18.87
CA ALA A 263 -16.97 -19.83 18.47
C ALA A 263 -17.61 -20.97 19.32
N GLY A 264 -18.44 -20.66 20.32
CA GLY A 264 -19.10 -21.65 21.20
C GLY A 264 -20.49 -22.13 20.72
N PRO A 265 -20.98 -23.30 21.17
CA PRO A 265 -22.27 -23.86 20.75
C PRO A 265 -23.48 -22.98 21.15
N GLY A 266 -24.46 -22.82 20.23
CA GLY A 266 -25.75 -22.15 20.46
C GLY A 266 -25.76 -20.62 20.30
N ARG A 267 -24.94 -20.04 19.40
CA ARG A 267 -24.65 -18.59 19.40
C ARG A 267 -24.85 -17.86 18.06
N ASP A 268 -26.07 -17.89 17.51
CA ASP A 268 -26.48 -17.05 16.36
C ASP A 268 -26.28 -15.54 16.63
N ARG A 269 -26.30 -15.12 17.91
CA ARG A 269 -26.18 -13.71 18.31
C ARG A 269 -24.86 -13.04 17.92
N TYR A 270 -23.78 -13.80 17.69
CA TYR A 270 -22.46 -13.27 17.32
C TYR A 270 -22.09 -13.58 15.86
N GLN A 271 -22.98 -14.20 15.11
CA GLN A 271 -22.77 -14.51 13.70
C GLN A 271 -22.52 -13.23 12.89
N ARG A 272 -23.37 -12.21 13.08
CA ARG A 272 -23.21 -10.89 12.44
C ARG A 272 -21.86 -10.25 12.71
N LEU A 273 -21.33 -10.40 13.93
CA LEU A 273 -20.02 -9.87 14.27
C LEU A 273 -18.89 -10.56 13.50
N ARG A 274 -18.93 -11.90 13.36
CA ARG A 274 -17.94 -12.64 12.58
C ARG A 274 -18.01 -12.25 11.11
N GLU A 275 -19.22 -12.06 10.58
CA GLU A 275 -19.44 -11.64 9.20
C GLU A 275 -18.90 -10.22 8.95
N VAL A 276 -19.13 -9.29 9.89
CA VAL A 276 -18.51 -7.95 9.84
C VAL A 276 -16.99 -8.04 9.89
N PHE A 277 -16.43 -8.82 10.81
CA PHE A 277 -14.98 -8.99 10.92
C PHE A 277 -14.36 -9.58 9.66
N ASN A 278 -14.97 -10.61 9.08
CA ASN A 278 -14.47 -11.29 7.89
C ASN A 278 -14.67 -10.46 6.61
N GLY A 279 -15.77 -9.72 6.52
CA GLY A 279 -16.14 -8.95 5.34
C GLY A 279 -15.48 -7.57 5.25
N THR A 280 -14.91 -7.06 6.34
CA THR A 280 -14.46 -5.66 6.42
C THR A 280 -13.05 -5.53 7.02
N CYS A 281 -12.44 -4.36 6.82
CA CYS A 281 -11.22 -3.97 7.53
C CYS A 281 -11.49 -3.47 8.96
N CYS A 282 -12.70 -3.61 9.50
CA CYS A 282 -13.06 -3.17 10.85
C CYS A 282 -12.69 -1.71 11.17
N PRO A 283 -12.97 -0.73 10.29
CA PRO A 283 -12.52 0.65 10.48
C PRO A 283 -13.06 1.27 11.78
N ALA A 284 -12.19 1.92 12.54
CA ALA A 284 -12.54 2.66 13.76
C ALA A 284 -11.71 3.94 13.90
N LEU A 285 -12.19 4.87 14.71
CA LEU A 285 -11.48 6.11 15.07
C LEU A 285 -10.82 5.95 16.45
N LEU A 286 -9.60 6.48 16.60
CA LEU A 286 -8.94 6.62 17.90
C LEU A 286 -8.72 8.10 18.21
N ILE A 287 -9.24 8.54 19.36
CA ILE A 287 -9.00 9.86 19.93
C ILE A 287 -7.97 9.73 21.04
N GLU A 288 -6.88 10.46 20.93
CA GLU A 288 -5.83 10.50 21.94
C GLU A 288 -5.85 11.88 22.59
N VAL A 289 -6.06 11.93 23.90
CA VAL A 289 -6.04 13.18 24.68
C VAL A 289 -4.81 13.17 25.57
N LEU A 290 -3.92 14.13 25.37
CA LEU A 290 -2.64 14.24 26.07
C LEU A 290 -2.53 15.60 26.75
N GLY A 291 -3.09 15.69 27.96
CA GLY A 291 -3.25 16.95 28.68
C GLY A 291 -4.05 17.95 27.83
N ALA A 292 -3.40 19.04 27.43
CA ALA A 292 -3.97 20.05 26.54
C ALA A 292 -3.70 19.79 25.05
N HIS A 293 -3.68 18.52 24.64
CA HIS A 293 -3.54 18.14 23.25
C HIS A 293 -4.51 17.04 22.83
N LEU A 294 -4.81 17.00 21.54
CA LEU A 294 -5.70 16.01 20.93
C LEU A 294 -5.12 15.49 19.61
N ARG A 295 -5.21 14.19 19.36
CA ARG A 295 -4.88 13.58 18.06
C ARG A 295 -5.99 12.62 17.63
N ILE A 296 -6.31 12.63 16.34
CA ILE A 296 -7.21 11.66 15.72
C ILE A 296 -6.40 10.71 14.84
N SER A 297 -6.59 9.42 15.04
CA SER A 297 -5.91 8.34 14.31
C SER A 297 -6.94 7.37 13.72
N SER A 298 -6.63 6.77 12.56
CA SER A 298 -7.39 5.65 12.01
C SER A 298 -6.95 4.34 12.67
N LEU A 299 -7.90 3.42 12.84
CA LEU A 299 -7.68 2.03 13.19
C LEU A 299 -8.33 1.14 12.14
N ALA A 300 -7.61 0.12 11.69
CA ALA A 300 -8.14 -0.90 10.78
C ALA A 300 -7.44 -2.25 11.02
N TRP A 301 -8.11 -3.35 10.69
CA TRP A 301 -7.56 -4.70 10.70
C TRP A 301 -7.36 -5.19 9.26
N LEU A 302 -6.11 -5.19 8.81
CA LEU A 302 -5.68 -5.41 7.42
C LEU A 302 -4.59 -6.49 7.40
N GLY A 303 -4.96 -7.72 7.82
CA GLY A 303 -4.01 -8.78 8.18
C GLY A 303 -3.37 -8.52 9.55
N ARG A 304 -2.90 -7.29 9.77
CA ARG A 304 -2.55 -6.75 11.08
C ARG A 304 -3.37 -5.52 11.43
N ILE A 305 -3.42 -5.22 12.71
CA ILE A 305 -3.98 -3.97 13.23
C ILE A 305 -3.05 -2.84 12.79
N THR A 306 -3.58 -1.99 11.92
CA THR A 306 -2.94 -0.76 11.46
C THR A 306 -3.48 0.41 12.25
N VAL A 307 -2.59 1.26 12.75
CA VAL A 307 -2.92 2.52 13.41
C VAL A 307 -2.14 3.66 12.75
N CYS A 308 -2.83 4.70 12.33
CA CYS A 308 -2.19 5.79 11.60
C CYS A 308 -2.75 7.15 12.00
N PRO A 309 -1.91 8.09 12.49
CA PRO A 309 -2.32 9.46 12.74
C PRO A 309 -2.91 10.13 11.49
N MET A 310 -4.11 10.69 11.62
CA MET A 310 -4.75 11.51 10.58
C MET A 310 -4.62 13.00 10.86
N THR A 311 -4.26 13.37 12.10
CA THR A 311 -3.93 14.74 12.48
C THR A 311 -2.56 14.77 13.17
N PRO A 312 -1.87 15.93 13.17
CA PRO A 312 -0.83 16.17 14.17
C PRO A 312 -1.44 16.16 15.58
N LEU A 313 -0.57 16.25 16.58
CA LEU A 313 -1.00 16.47 17.96
C LEU A 313 -1.46 17.93 18.10
N LEU A 314 -2.77 18.16 17.98
CA LEU A 314 -3.40 19.47 18.00
C LEU A 314 -3.38 20.05 19.41
N ASN A 315 -2.98 21.31 19.53
CA ASN A 315 -3.06 22.03 20.79
C ASN A 315 -4.53 22.42 21.07
N THR A 316 -5.02 22.14 22.28
CA THR A 316 -6.37 22.48 22.72
C THR A 316 -6.39 23.67 23.69
N LEU A 317 -5.29 24.37 23.93
CA LEU A 317 -5.31 25.64 24.66
C LEU A 317 -5.91 26.75 23.80
N TRP A 318 -6.68 27.63 24.43
CA TRP A 318 -7.15 28.86 23.81
C TRP A 318 -6.01 29.89 23.82
N LEU A 319 -5.28 30.00 22.72
CA LEU A 319 -4.17 30.96 22.57
C LEU A 319 -4.62 32.33 22.04
N GLU A 320 -5.92 32.64 22.11
CA GLU A 320 -6.53 33.84 21.48
C GLU A 320 -6.26 33.93 19.96
N ASP A 321 -5.91 32.80 19.33
CA ASP A 321 -5.57 32.67 17.92
C ASP A 321 -6.70 31.96 17.15
N ASP A 322 -7.41 32.72 16.32
CA ASP A 322 -8.56 32.26 15.52
C ASP A 322 -8.22 31.07 14.58
N PRO A 323 -7.06 31.03 13.89
CA PRO A 323 -6.66 29.91 13.03
C PRO A 323 -6.50 28.57 13.77
N GLN A 324 -5.96 28.55 14.99
CA GLN A 324 -5.80 27.30 15.74
C GLN A 324 -7.15 26.71 16.16
N VAL A 325 -8.03 27.55 16.72
CA VAL A 325 -9.37 27.12 17.15
C VAL A 325 -10.20 26.70 15.93
N CYS A 326 -10.07 27.42 14.82
CA CYS A 326 -10.69 27.03 13.55
C CYS A 326 -10.19 25.67 13.05
N ARG A 327 -8.88 25.39 13.07
CA ARG A 327 -8.35 24.05 12.74
C ARG A 327 -8.90 22.94 13.63
N LEU A 328 -9.01 23.20 14.93
CA LEU A 328 -9.62 22.26 15.88
C LEU A 328 -11.10 22.03 15.55
N ALA A 329 -11.86 23.08 15.25
CA ALA A 329 -13.25 22.98 14.83
C ALA A 329 -13.41 22.19 13.52
N CYS A 330 -12.56 22.44 12.52
CA CYS A 330 -12.54 21.67 11.27
C CYS A 330 -12.27 20.18 11.52
N THR A 331 -11.35 19.88 12.44
CA THR A 331 -11.05 18.49 12.85
C THR A 331 -12.23 17.84 13.58
N LEU A 332 -12.89 18.56 14.49
CA LEU A 332 -14.07 18.04 15.19
C LEU A 332 -15.22 17.78 14.22
N ARG A 333 -15.45 18.67 13.26
CA ARG A 333 -16.43 18.43 12.19
C ARG A 333 -16.08 17.18 11.37
N ALA A 334 -14.84 17.09 10.87
CA ALA A 334 -14.39 15.92 10.11
C ALA A 334 -14.52 14.62 10.91
N LEU A 335 -14.22 14.65 12.22
CA LEU A 335 -14.45 13.54 13.14
C LEU A 335 -15.92 13.14 13.19
N LYS A 336 -16.83 14.12 13.35
CA LYS A 336 -18.28 13.89 13.41
C LYS A 336 -18.81 13.29 12.11
N ASP A 337 -18.41 13.83 10.97
CA ASP A 337 -18.85 13.36 9.66
C ASP A 337 -18.35 11.94 9.41
N THR A 338 -17.07 11.67 9.69
CA THR A 338 -16.46 10.35 9.56
C THR A 338 -17.13 9.33 10.48
N PHE A 339 -17.45 9.73 11.71
CA PHE A 339 -18.19 8.88 12.65
C PHE A 339 -19.56 8.47 12.09
N GLN A 340 -20.31 9.40 11.49
CA GLN A 340 -21.60 9.07 10.87
C GLN A 340 -21.44 8.15 9.65
N VAL A 341 -20.45 8.40 8.80
CA VAL A 341 -20.15 7.51 7.65
C VAL A 341 -19.80 6.09 8.13
N LEU A 342 -19.02 5.94 9.21
CA LEU A 342 -18.72 4.63 9.77
C LEU A 342 -19.97 3.96 10.38
N ARG A 343 -20.82 4.72 11.07
CA ARG A 343 -22.09 4.22 11.62
C ARG A 343 -23.01 3.69 10.51
N GLU A 344 -23.16 4.45 9.43
CA GLU A 344 -23.90 4.02 8.24
C GLU A 344 -23.26 2.80 7.56
N PHE A 345 -21.94 2.80 7.41
CA PHE A 345 -21.19 1.68 6.85
C PHE A 345 -21.52 0.37 7.58
N TYR A 346 -21.37 0.33 8.91
CA TYR A 346 -21.64 -0.89 9.69
C TYR A 346 -23.12 -1.31 9.67
N ASN A 347 -24.04 -0.35 9.59
CA ASN A 347 -25.47 -0.65 9.45
C ASN A 347 -25.78 -1.33 8.10
N ASN A 348 -25.01 -1.01 7.06
CA ASN A 348 -25.23 -1.43 5.67
C ASN A 348 -24.32 -2.59 5.21
N VAL A 349 -23.41 -3.10 6.05
CA VAL A 349 -22.52 -4.22 5.69
C VAL A 349 -23.37 -5.39 5.17
N GLN A 350 -23.17 -5.70 3.89
CA GLN A 350 -23.83 -6.83 3.23
C GLN A 350 -23.18 -8.12 3.72
N VAL A 351 -23.90 -8.79 4.61
CA VAL A 351 -23.51 -10.06 5.16
C VAL A 351 -23.63 -11.14 4.08
N THR A 352 -22.49 -11.59 3.57
CA THR A 352 -22.39 -12.84 2.79
C THR A 352 -21.83 -13.92 3.69
N GLN A 353 -22.33 -15.14 3.56
CA GLN A 353 -22.07 -16.29 4.46
C GLN A 353 -20.59 -16.75 4.52
N SER A 354 -19.63 -16.01 3.96
CA SER A 354 -18.22 -16.38 4.00
C SER A 354 -17.70 -16.31 5.44
N GLN A 355 -17.42 -17.48 6.01
CA GLN A 355 -16.69 -17.60 7.26
C GLN A 355 -15.19 -17.27 7.10
N ILE A 356 -14.74 -17.03 5.86
CA ILE A 356 -13.35 -16.74 5.51
C ILE A 356 -13.24 -15.24 5.22
N ARG A 357 -12.28 -14.58 5.87
CA ARG A 357 -11.97 -13.17 5.64
C ARG A 357 -11.35 -12.99 4.24
N LYS A 358 -11.77 -11.94 3.53
CA LYS A 358 -11.30 -11.68 2.15
C LYS A 358 -9.76 -11.66 2.09
N SER A 359 -9.16 -12.38 1.15
CA SER A 359 -7.70 -12.51 1.02
C SER A 359 -7.00 -11.15 0.89
N GLY A 360 -7.56 -10.22 0.11
CA GLY A 360 -7.01 -8.87 -0.03
C GLY A 360 -6.95 -8.08 1.29
N ILE A 361 -7.88 -8.32 2.21
CA ILE A 361 -7.85 -7.70 3.55
C ILE A 361 -6.69 -8.28 4.35
N HIS A 362 -6.45 -9.60 4.29
CA HIS A 362 -5.31 -10.24 4.95
C HIS A 362 -3.96 -9.78 4.40
N LEU A 363 -3.89 -9.48 3.10
CA LEU A 363 -2.70 -8.96 2.44
C LEU A 363 -2.51 -7.45 2.65
N GLY A 364 -3.42 -6.79 3.39
CA GLY A 364 -3.37 -5.36 3.65
C GLY A 364 -3.48 -4.49 2.41
N GLN A 365 -4.32 -4.90 1.45
CA GLN A 365 -4.53 -4.19 0.20
C GLN A 365 -5.43 -2.96 0.37
N PRO A 366 -5.19 -1.89 -0.41
CA PRO A 366 -6.10 -0.76 -0.53
C PRO A 366 -7.53 -1.19 -0.84
N TYR A 367 -8.52 -0.54 -0.21
CA TYR A 367 -9.93 -0.87 -0.40
C TYR A 367 -10.39 -0.88 -1.89
N PRO A 368 -9.87 -0.01 -2.81
CA PRO A 368 -10.28 -0.06 -4.20
C PRO A 368 -9.91 -1.37 -4.91
N LEU A 369 -8.89 -2.09 -4.43
CA LEU A 369 -8.51 -3.39 -4.98
C LEU A 369 -9.47 -4.50 -4.59
N LEU A 370 -10.03 -4.43 -3.38
CA LEU A 370 -10.80 -5.52 -2.77
C LEU A 370 -12.07 -5.89 -3.53
N ASP A 371 -12.69 -4.92 -4.20
CA ASP A 371 -13.97 -5.09 -4.87
C ASP A 371 -13.90 -4.92 -6.40
N ARG A 372 -12.80 -4.35 -6.93
CA ARG A 372 -12.67 -4.06 -8.37
C ARG A 372 -11.81 -5.06 -9.15
N TYR A 373 -10.91 -5.77 -8.47
CA TYR A 373 -9.96 -6.65 -9.14
C TYR A 373 -9.87 -8.02 -8.47
N THR A 374 -9.35 -8.99 -9.21
CA THR A 374 -8.97 -10.31 -8.71
C THR A 374 -7.47 -10.48 -8.78
N ASP A 375 -6.92 -11.38 -7.95
CA ASP A 375 -5.49 -11.71 -7.93
C ASP A 375 -4.57 -10.49 -7.82
N ALA A 376 -5.00 -9.49 -7.03
CA ALA A 376 -4.19 -8.32 -6.78
C ALA A 376 -3.00 -8.70 -5.89
N HIS A 377 -1.79 -8.31 -6.27
CA HIS A 377 -0.60 -8.47 -5.43
C HIS A 377 0.40 -7.34 -5.66
N PRO A 378 1.20 -6.95 -4.65
CA PRO A 378 2.22 -5.92 -4.83
C PRO A 378 3.15 -6.28 -5.99
N LEU A 379 3.43 -5.33 -6.86
CA LEU A 379 4.39 -5.52 -7.94
C LEU A 379 5.80 -5.38 -7.36
N GLU A 380 6.60 -6.44 -7.38
CA GLU A 380 7.91 -6.51 -6.69
C GLU A 380 8.84 -5.33 -7.00
N ARG A 381 8.84 -4.85 -8.25
CA ARG A 381 9.66 -3.72 -8.72
C ARG A 381 8.91 -2.39 -8.85
N GLY A 382 7.61 -2.35 -8.52
CA GLY A 382 6.77 -1.16 -8.64
C GLY A 382 6.88 -0.18 -7.47
N GLY A 383 7.51 -0.59 -6.36
CA GLY A 383 7.55 0.19 -5.13
C GLY A 383 6.26 0.10 -4.32
N ARG A 384 6.13 0.97 -3.31
CA ARG A 384 4.96 0.99 -2.43
C ARG A 384 3.71 1.42 -3.21
N LEU A 385 2.58 0.76 -2.97
CA LEU A 385 1.27 1.07 -3.56
C LEU A 385 1.15 0.87 -5.09
N VAL A 386 1.99 0.01 -5.67
CA VAL A 386 1.85 -0.47 -7.05
C VAL A 386 1.54 -1.95 -7.03
N TYR A 387 0.47 -2.32 -7.71
CA TYR A 387 -0.07 -3.67 -7.71
C TYR A 387 -0.23 -4.14 -9.14
N GLU A 388 0.09 -5.41 -9.37
CA GLU A 388 -0.48 -6.12 -10.50
C GLU A 388 -1.83 -6.69 -10.06
N ALA A 389 -2.81 -6.64 -10.96
CA ALA A 389 -4.14 -7.19 -10.70
C ALA A 389 -4.80 -7.63 -12.01
N VAL A 390 -5.84 -8.45 -11.89
CA VAL A 390 -6.62 -8.96 -13.03
C VAL A 390 -8.00 -8.32 -13.03
N ARG A 391 -8.40 -7.74 -14.17
CA ARG A 391 -9.75 -7.24 -14.38
C ARG A 391 -10.77 -8.37 -14.47
N PRO A 392 -11.83 -8.39 -13.65
CA PRO A 392 -12.80 -9.48 -13.64
C PRO A 392 -13.53 -9.67 -14.99
N GLU A 393 -13.79 -8.58 -15.71
CA GLU A 393 -14.61 -8.51 -16.92
C GLU A 393 -13.97 -9.13 -18.16
N ASP A 394 -12.67 -8.91 -18.38
CA ASP A 394 -11.96 -9.31 -19.60
C ASP A 394 -10.70 -10.13 -19.32
N LYS A 395 -10.39 -10.38 -18.04
CA LYS A 395 -9.22 -11.16 -17.58
C LYS A 395 -7.88 -10.55 -17.98
N VAL A 396 -7.85 -9.27 -18.33
CA VAL A 396 -6.60 -8.57 -18.64
C VAL A 396 -5.84 -8.27 -17.36
N ARG A 397 -4.53 -8.58 -17.37
CA ARG A 397 -3.58 -8.19 -16.33
C ARG A 397 -3.23 -6.71 -16.50
N VAL A 398 -3.31 -5.96 -15.40
CA VAL A 398 -3.11 -4.52 -15.36
C VAL A 398 -2.21 -4.15 -14.19
N VAL A 399 -1.60 -2.97 -14.28
CA VAL A 399 -0.94 -2.31 -13.15
C VAL A 399 -1.90 -1.30 -12.55
N VAL A 400 -2.12 -1.39 -11.24
CA VAL A 400 -2.89 -0.43 -10.45
C VAL A 400 -1.97 0.29 -9.47
N LYS A 401 -1.84 1.61 -9.63
CA LYS A 401 -1.00 2.47 -8.80
C LYS A 401 -1.85 3.46 -8.01
N PHE A 402 -1.46 3.73 -6.76
CA PHE A 402 -2.06 4.79 -5.95
C PHE A 402 -1.04 5.90 -5.68
N ALA A 403 -1.35 7.13 -6.11
CA ALA A 403 -0.45 8.28 -5.98
C ALA A 403 -1.23 9.53 -5.56
N ARG A 404 -0.56 10.48 -4.89
CA ARG A 404 -1.16 11.80 -4.56
C ARG A 404 -1.02 12.81 -5.69
N PHE A 405 0.05 12.69 -6.48
CA PHE A 405 0.33 13.51 -7.64
C PHE A 405 0.46 12.60 -8.86
N TYR A 406 -0.14 13.00 -9.99
CA TYR A 406 -0.04 12.21 -11.21
C TYR A 406 -0.25 13.08 -12.45
N GLY A 407 0.77 13.16 -13.29
CA GLY A 407 0.77 13.87 -14.57
C GLY A 407 0.00 13.11 -15.65
N GLU A 408 -1.33 13.00 -15.49
CA GLU A 408 -2.21 12.27 -16.40
C GLU A 408 -2.12 12.78 -17.85
N ALA A 409 -2.11 14.10 -18.04
CA ALA A 409 -2.00 14.70 -19.38
C ALA A 409 -0.68 14.33 -20.07
N ALA A 410 0.43 14.34 -19.33
CA ALA A 410 1.73 13.92 -19.84
C ALA A 410 1.74 12.42 -20.20
N HIS A 411 1.21 11.56 -19.31
CA HIS A 411 1.10 10.13 -19.56
C HIS A 411 0.28 9.84 -20.81
N LEU A 412 -0.93 10.39 -20.94
CA LEU A 412 -1.78 10.19 -22.12
C LEU A 412 -1.08 10.65 -23.41
N ALA A 413 -0.41 11.80 -23.37
CA ALA A 413 0.27 12.34 -24.55
C ALA A 413 1.46 11.48 -24.98
N TRP A 414 2.19 10.87 -24.03
CA TRP A 414 3.32 9.98 -24.32
C TRP A 414 2.82 8.59 -24.72
N ALA A 415 1.75 8.08 -24.11
CA ALA A 415 1.12 6.81 -24.46
C ALA A 415 0.57 6.82 -25.90
N ALA A 416 -0.02 7.94 -26.34
CA ALA A 416 -0.51 8.11 -27.72
C ALA A 416 0.59 7.96 -28.80
N GLN A 417 1.86 8.09 -28.40
CA GLN A 417 3.03 7.94 -29.27
C GLN A 417 3.75 6.60 -29.07
N GLY A 418 3.20 5.72 -28.22
CA GLY A 418 3.88 4.49 -27.80
C GLY A 418 5.16 4.78 -27.00
N LEU A 419 5.19 5.87 -26.23
CA LEU A 419 6.33 6.24 -25.37
C LEU A 419 6.04 5.99 -23.89
N ALA A 420 4.81 5.62 -23.54
CA ALA A 420 4.39 5.21 -22.19
C ALA A 420 3.42 4.02 -22.32
N PRO A 421 3.22 3.22 -21.26
CA PRO A 421 2.16 2.21 -21.25
C PRO A 421 0.81 2.83 -21.56
N LYS A 422 -0.12 2.05 -22.09
CA LYS A 422 -1.49 2.53 -22.25
C LYS A 422 -2.10 2.84 -20.87
N LEU A 423 -2.56 4.06 -20.68
CA LEU A 423 -3.35 4.46 -19.52
C LEU A 423 -4.82 4.07 -19.76
N TYR A 424 -5.37 3.20 -18.91
CA TYR A 424 -6.76 2.73 -19.04
C TYR A 424 -7.74 3.66 -18.33
N GLN A 425 -7.45 4.03 -17.08
CA GLN A 425 -8.29 4.92 -16.31
C GLN A 425 -7.54 5.59 -15.15
N THR A 426 -8.03 6.76 -14.77
CA THR A 426 -7.68 7.45 -13.53
C THR A 426 -8.96 7.70 -12.73
N VAL A 427 -8.89 7.45 -11.42
CA VAL A 427 -10.03 7.64 -10.51
C VAL A 427 -9.54 8.44 -9.30
N GLU A 428 -10.15 9.60 -9.07
CA GLU A 428 -9.90 10.37 -7.87
C GLU A 428 -10.53 9.68 -6.66
N LEU A 429 -9.76 9.60 -5.58
CA LEU A 429 -10.15 8.99 -4.32
C LEU A 429 -10.09 10.05 -3.21
N PRO A 430 -10.93 9.92 -2.16
CA PRO A 430 -10.85 10.78 -1.00
C PRO A 430 -9.46 10.79 -0.35
N GLY A 431 -9.09 11.89 0.29
CA GLY A 431 -7.78 12.09 0.90
C GLY A 431 -6.68 12.51 -0.09
N GLY A 432 -7.07 12.98 -1.28
CA GLY A 432 -6.17 13.45 -2.33
C GLY A 432 -5.33 12.34 -2.97
N TYR A 433 -5.85 11.12 -3.02
CA TYR A 433 -5.23 10.02 -3.76
C TYR A 433 -5.89 9.86 -5.13
N ARG A 434 -5.15 9.30 -6.08
CA ARG A 434 -5.64 8.86 -7.38
C ARG A 434 -5.28 7.40 -7.57
N MET A 435 -6.26 6.59 -7.96
CA MET A 435 -6.03 5.26 -8.50
C MET A 435 -5.77 5.38 -10.00
N VAL A 436 -4.69 4.79 -10.46
CA VAL A 436 -4.26 4.81 -11.86
C VAL A 436 -4.14 3.38 -12.35
N GLU A 437 -4.94 3.01 -13.35
CA GLU A 437 -4.87 1.70 -14.02
C GLU A 437 -4.17 1.86 -15.37
N MET A 438 -3.13 1.06 -15.62
CA MET A 438 -2.35 1.10 -16.84
C MET A 438 -1.93 -0.30 -17.32
N GLU A 439 -1.45 -0.37 -18.56
CA GLU A 439 -0.87 -1.56 -19.17
C GLU A 439 0.29 -2.13 -18.35
N LEU A 440 0.29 -3.45 -18.18
CA LEU A 440 1.42 -4.20 -17.64
C LEU A 440 2.46 -4.45 -18.73
N LEU A 441 3.66 -3.92 -18.55
CA LEU A 441 4.81 -4.22 -19.40
C LEU A 441 5.52 -5.46 -18.86
N ASP A 442 5.11 -6.65 -19.32
CA ASP A 442 5.52 -7.92 -18.75
C ASP A 442 6.95 -8.35 -19.14
N GLU A 443 7.68 -8.93 -18.19
CA GLU A 443 8.99 -9.54 -18.44
C GLU A 443 8.89 -10.72 -19.42
N ALA A 444 7.78 -11.46 -19.41
CA ALA A 444 7.50 -12.56 -20.34
C ALA A 444 7.43 -12.05 -21.80
N ASP A 445 6.98 -10.81 -21.98
CA ASP A 445 6.96 -10.15 -23.29
C ASP A 445 8.30 -9.51 -23.64
N GLY A 446 9.33 -9.66 -22.81
CA GLY A 446 10.69 -9.16 -23.02
C GLY A 446 10.96 -7.76 -22.46
N TRP A 447 10.00 -7.14 -21.78
CA TRP A 447 10.21 -5.85 -21.13
C TRP A 447 11.11 -5.98 -19.90
N ARG A 448 11.98 -5.00 -19.70
CA ARG A 448 12.75 -4.86 -18.45
C ARG A 448 13.16 -3.41 -18.24
N PRO A 449 13.41 -2.97 -17.01
CA PRO A 449 14.03 -1.67 -16.75
C PRO A 449 15.37 -1.54 -17.48
N LEU A 450 15.65 -0.36 -18.03
CA LEU A 450 16.94 -0.03 -18.64
C LEU A 450 18.09 -0.21 -17.65
N LEU A 451 17.81 0.06 -16.37
CA LEU A 451 18.74 -0.17 -15.26
C LEU A 451 19.22 -1.62 -15.17
N ASP A 452 18.39 -2.59 -15.58
CA ASP A 452 18.69 -4.01 -15.44
C ASP A 452 19.52 -4.58 -16.60
N ILE A 453 19.84 -3.77 -17.62
CA ILE A 453 20.70 -4.21 -18.72
C ILE A 453 22.17 -4.24 -18.25
N ARG A 454 22.67 -5.44 -18.02
CA ARG A 454 24.05 -5.67 -17.53
C ARG A 454 25.13 -5.58 -18.61
N ASP A 455 24.79 -5.94 -19.85
CA ASP A 455 25.75 -5.84 -20.95
C ASP A 455 25.97 -4.37 -21.31
N ALA A 456 27.21 -3.90 -21.19
CA ALA A 456 27.52 -2.47 -21.31
C ALA A 456 27.21 -1.91 -22.71
N VAL A 457 27.38 -2.71 -23.76
CA VAL A 457 27.12 -2.29 -25.14
C VAL A 457 25.61 -2.20 -25.38
N ALA A 458 24.85 -3.21 -24.96
CA ALA A 458 23.39 -3.21 -25.02
C ALA A 458 22.80 -2.08 -24.16
N ALA A 459 23.34 -1.84 -22.97
CA ALA A 459 22.88 -0.78 -22.07
C ALA A 459 23.12 0.61 -22.69
N ALA A 460 24.31 0.85 -23.26
CA ALA A 460 24.61 2.09 -23.95
C ALA A 460 23.71 2.28 -25.19
N SER A 461 23.47 1.22 -25.95
CA SER A 461 22.57 1.23 -27.11
C SER A 461 21.12 1.54 -26.71
N ALA A 462 20.61 0.88 -25.66
CA ALA A 462 19.26 1.09 -25.15
C ALA A 462 19.10 2.49 -24.53
N GLN A 463 20.11 2.98 -23.81
CA GLN A 463 20.14 4.34 -23.26
C GLN A 463 20.15 5.40 -24.37
N ALA A 464 20.90 5.18 -25.46
CA ALA A 464 20.89 6.08 -26.60
C ALA A 464 19.52 6.14 -27.28
N GLU A 465 18.84 5.01 -27.46
CA GLU A 465 17.46 4.99 -27.97
C GLU A 465 16.50 5.66 -26.97
N ALA A 466 16.64 5.43 -25.67
CA ALA A 466 15.82 6.07 -24.66
C ALA A 466 15.98 7.61 -24.67
N LEU A 467 17.19 8.13 -24.78
CA LEU A 467 17.44 9.58 -24.91
C LEU A 467 16.83 10.16 -26.19
N LYS A 468 16.92 9.44 -27.31
CA LYS A 468 16.27 9.83 -28.57
C LYS A 468 14.75 9.87 -28.43
N ARG A 469 14.17 8.88 -27.75
CA ARG A 469 12.72 8.78 -27.51
C ARG A 469 12.23 9.85 -26.55
N LEU A 470 13.01 10.16 -25.52
CA LEU A 470 12.75 11.26 -24.60
C LEU A 470 12.73 12.61 -25.34
N ALA A 471 13.74 12.87 -26.19
CA ALA A 471 13.80 14.09 -27.00
C ALA A 471 12.60 14.20 -27.96
N ALA A 472 12.16 13.08 -28.53
CA ALA A 472 10.95 13.03 -29.34
C ALA A 472 9.70 13.36 -28.51
N ALA A 473 9.58 12.82 -27.29
CA ALA A 473 8.46 13.09 -26.37
C ALA A 473 8.37 14.58 -25.99
N HIS A 474 9.51 15.21 -25.68
CA HIS A 474 9.57 16.65 -25.39
C HIS A 474 9.23 17.53 -26.59
N SER A 475 9.40 17.02 -27.81
CA SER A 475 9.21 17.80 -29.05
C SER A 475 7.83 17.60 -29.68
N SER A 476 7.07 16.59 -29.25
CA SER A 476 5.85 16.12 -29.93
C SER A 476 4.55 16.66 -29.34
N THR A 477 4.62 17.49 -28.29
CA THR A 477 3.45 17.98 -27.56
C THR A 477 3.47 19.50 -27.40
N THR A 478 2.29 20.11 -27.39
CA THR A 478 2.08 21.51 -27.00
C THR A 478 0.90 21.57 -26.04
N PRO A 479 1.09 21.95 -24.76
CA PRO A 479 2.36 22.39 -24.16
C PRO A 479 3.40 21.25 -24.08
N VAL A 480 4.66 21.61 -23.83
CA VAL A 480 5.74 20.63 -23.64
C VAL A 480 5.59 19.99 -22.27
N PHE A 481 5.52 18.67 -22.25
CA PHE A 481 5.52 17.90 -21.00
C PHE A 481 6.93 17.45 -20.62
N VAL A 482 7.22 17.52 -19.32
CA VAL A 482 8.44 17.02 -18.66
C VAL A 482 8.03 15.84 -17.79
N HIS A 483 8.82 14.78 -17.78
CA HIS A 483 8.56 13.60 -16.96
C HIS A 483 8.81 13.88 -15.48
N GLY A 484 9.87 14.64 -15.17
CA GLY A 484 10.26 15.02 -13.82
C GLY A 484 11.05 13.93 -13.09
N ASP A 485 11.05 12.68 -13.56
CA ASP A 485 11.76 11.55 -12.94
C ASP A 485 12.22 10.49 -13.98
N ALA A 486 12.74 10.94 -15.12
CA ALA A 486 13.14 10.07 -16.24
C ALA A 486 14.47 9.31 -15.98
N ARG A 487 14.51 8.51 -14.91
CA ARG A 487 15.67 7.66 -14.57
C ARG A 487 15.64 6.33 -15.34
N LYS A 488 16.79 5.65 -15.39
CA LYS A 488 16.91 4.30 -15.97
C LYS A 488 15.95 3.28 -15.34
N ALA A 489 15.62 3.44 -14.06
CA ALA A 489 14.64 2.60 -13.36
C ALA A 489 13.20 2.82 -13.86
N ASN A 490 12.88 4.03 -14.32
CA ASN A 490 11.57 4.42 -14.84
C ASN A 490 11.49 4.34 -16.38
N CYS A 491 12.43 3.62 -17.00
CA CYS A 491 12.51 3.45 -18.44
C CYS A 491 12.52 1.96 -18.77
N MET A 492 11.39 1.43 -19.24
CA MET A 492 11.28 0.05 -19.70
C MET A 492 11.75 -0.07 -21.14
N VAL A 493 12.50 -1.12 -21.43
CA VAL A 493 13.06 -1.40 -22.74
C VAL A 493 12.88 -2.86 -23.12
N ARG A 494 12.77 -3.10 -24.43
CA ARG A 494 12.73 -4.43 -25.03
C ARG A 494 13.44 -4.42 -26.37
N ALA A 495 14.19 -5.48 -26.69
CA ALA A 495 14.79 -5.62 -28.00
C ALA A 495 13.70 -5.81 -29.07
N ARG A 496 13.78 -5.04 -30.16
CA ARG A 496 12.86 -5.23 -31.29
C ARG A 496 13.22 -6.55 -31.99
N PRO A 497 12.25 -7.40 -32.35
CA PRO A 497 12.53 -8.56 -33.20
C PRO A 497 13.27 -8.11 -34.46
N ALA A 498 14.32 -8.83 -34.84
CA ALA A 498 14.94 -8.60 -36.14
C ALA A 498 13.85 -8.74 -37.21
N PRO A 499 13.77 -7.82 -38.20
CA PRO A 499 12.85 -8.03 -39.31
C PRO A 499 13.18 -9.37 -39.94
N ASP A 500 12.18 -10.24 -40.07
CA ASP A 500 12.33 -11.59 -40.59
C ASP A 500 13.20 -11.54 -41.86
N GLY A 501 14.42 -12.07 -41.74
CA GLY A 501 15.30 -12.25 -42.88
C GLY A 501 14.62 -13.26 -43.78
N SER A 502 13.94 -12.80 -44.82
CA SER A 502 13.42 -13.64 -45.88
C SER A 502 14.58 -14.44 -46.47
N GLY A 503 14.69 -15.69 -46.02
CA GLY A 503 15.55 -16.71 -46.59
C GLY A 503 15.16 -16.94 -48.03
N ASP A 504 16.16 -16.77 -48.87
CA ASP A 504 16.24 -16.95 -50.31
C ASP A 504 15.66 -18.31 -50.79
N ASN A 505 15.00 -18.31 -51.95
CA ASN A 505 15.19 -19.40 -52.91
C ASN A 505 14.71 -19.00 -54.31
N GLY A 506 15.67 -18.99 -55.24
CA GLY A 506 15.45 -18.82 -56.67
C GLY A 506 14.61 -19.95 -57.28
N GLY A 507 13.81 -19.56 -58.28
CA GLY A 507 13.06 -20.46 -59.14
C GLY A 507 12.80 -19.80 -60.48
N SER A 508 13.64 -20.12 -61.46
CA SER A 508 13.45 -19.81 -62.88
C SER A 508 12.16 -20.43 -63.40
N GLY A 509 11.41 -19.71 -64.25
CA GLY A 509 10.24 -20.28 -64.93
C GLY A 509 9.42 -19.27 -65.74
N ASP A 510 9.60 -19.33 -67.05
CA ASP A 510 9.03 -18.54 -68.14
C ASP A 510 7.50 -18.29 -68.22
N ASN A 511 7.20 -17.17 -68.88
CA ASN A 511 6.14 -16.86 -69.86
C ASN A 511 4.63 -16.97 -69.55
N GLY A 512 3.92 -15.88 -69.88
CA GLY A 512 2.65 -15.98 -70.62
C GLY A 512 1.64 -14.84 -70.49
N GLY A 513 1.78 -13.78 -71.32
CA GLY A 513 0.70 -12.93 -71.83
C GLY A 513 -0.10 -12.05 -70.83
N SER A 514 -0.86 -11.04 -71.19
CA SER A 514 -0.94 -10.16 -72.37
C SER A 514 -2.14 -9.22 -72.14
N GLY A 515 -1.98 -7.93 -72.45
CA GLY A 515 -3.03 -6.92 -72.65
C GLY A 515 -3.47 -6.17 -71.37
N GLY A 516 -3.69 -4.85 -71.36
CA GLY A 516 -3.62 -3.78 -72.34
C GLY A 516 -3.61 -2.46 -71.53
N SER A 517 -2.76 -1.49 -71.89
CA SER A 517 -3.05 -0.36 -72.78
C SER A 517 -3.84 0.80 -72.15
N GLY A 518 -3.15 1.94 -72.03
CA GLY A 518 -3.70 3.30 -71.96
C GLY A 518 -3.40 4.00 -70.63
N GLY A 519 -2.62 5.07 -70.52
CA GLY A 519 -1.96 5.93 -71.50
C GLY A 519 -1.70 7.29 -70.84
N SER A 520 -0.50 7.85 -71.07
CA SER A 520 -0.14 9.30 -71.08
C SER A 520 -0.52 10.19 -69.88
N GLY A 521 0.33 10.99 -69.27
CA GLY A 521 1.65 11.51 -69.62
C GLY A 521 1.86 12.78 -68.79
N GLY A 522 3.09 13.03 -68.31
CA GLY A 522 3.36 14.19 -67.45
C GLY A 522 4.78 14.19 -66.91
N SER A 523 5.71 14.59 -67.76
CA SER A 523 7.14 14.75 -67.50
C SER A 523 7.41 15.90 -66.52
N GLY A 524 8.30 15.69 -65.56
CA GLY A 524 8.83 16.74 -64.69
C GLY A 524 9.93 16.18 -63.80
N GLY A 525 11.14 16.07 -64.33
CA GLY A 525 12.31 15.65 -63.57
C GLY A 525 12.76 16.72 -62.57
N SER A 526 13.09 16.28 -61.36
CA SER A 526 14.10 16.93 -60.53
C SER A 526 14.76 15.87 -59.64
N SER A 527 16.04 15.68 -59.90
CA SER A 527 17.01 14.94 -59.11
C SER A 527 17.11 15.49 -57.68
N GLY A 528 17.00 14.62 -56.68
CA GLY A 528 17.20 14.99 -55.29
C GLY A 528 17.28 13.75 -54.39
N SER A 529 18.47 13.15 -54.36
CA SER A 529 19.06 12.40 -53.25
C SER A 529 18.13 11.55 -52.37
N GLY A 530 18.16 10.24 -52.61
CA GLY A 530 17.63 9.24 -51.69
C GLY A 530 18.22 9.43 -50.29
N GLY A 531 17.37 9.89 -49.37
CA GLY A 531 17.60 9.73 -47.95
C GLY A 531 17.33 8.27 -47.60
N SER A 532 18.40 7.52 -47.31
CA SER A 532 18.32 6.20 -46.67
C SER A 532 17.30 6.24 -45.55
N GLY A 533 16.29 5.38 -45.66
CA GLY A 533 15.32 5.14 -44.60
C GLY A 533 16.06 4.84 -43.30
N GLY A 534 15.80 5.68 -42.30
CA GLY A 534 16.45 5.60 -41.00
C GLY A 534 16.28 4.21 -40.41
N SER A 535 17.40 3.59 -40.02
CA SER A 535 17.43 2.37 -39.24
C SER A 535 16.54 2.54 -38.01
N GLY A 536 15.39 1.86 -37.99
CA GLY A 536 14.56 1.77 -36.79
C GLY A 536 15.42 1.18 -35.67
N GLY A 537 15.58 1.92 -34.56
CA GLY A 537 16.46 1.51 -33.46
C GLY A 537 16.14 0.10 -32.96
N SER A 538 17.16 -0.61 -32.48
CA SER A 538 17.09 -2.00 -32.01
C SER A 538 16.23 -2.20 -30.75
N TRP A 539 15.70 -1.13 -30.17
CA TRP A 539 14.94 -1.15 -28.93
C TRP A 539 13.56 -0.51 -29.10
N GLU A 540 12.61 -1.03 -28.34
CA GLU A 540 11.40 -0.34 -27.92
C GLU A 540 11.62 0.25 -26.54
N VAL A 541 11.03 1.43 -26.29
CA VAL A 541 11.17 2.17 -25.03
C VAL A 541 9.79 2.62 -24.56
N ARG A 542 9.53 2.51 -23.26
CA ARG A 542 8.37 3.06 -22.56
C ARG A 542 8.83 3.70 -21.25
N PHE A 543 8.40 4.93 -21.00
CA PHE A 543 8.61 5.63 -19.73
C PHE A 543 7.49 5.29 -18.76
N LEU A 544 7.85 5.10 -17.49
CA LEU A 544 6.96 4.77 -16.38
C LEU A 544 7.00 5.87 -15.33
N ASP A 545 6.02 5.87 -14.42
CA ASP A 545 6.03 6.70 -13.23
C ASP A 545 5.90 8.21 -13.48
N PHE A 546 4.71 8.61 -13.93
CA PHE A 546 4.36 10.01 -14.22
C PHE A 546 3.97 10.84 -12.97
N GLU A 547 4.40 10.46 -11.76
CA GLU A 547 4.00 11.17 -10.53
C GLU A 547 4.46 12.64 -10.49
N PHE A 548 5.67 12.91 -10.99
CA PHE A 548 6.25 14.27 -11.06
C PHE A 548 6.10 14.93 -12.42
N SER A 549 5.35 14.30 -13.35
CA SER A 549 5.24 14.83 -14.70
C SER A 549 4.28 16.00 -14.78
N GLY A 550 4.60 16.96 -15.65
CA GLY A 550 3.82 18.18 -15.80
C GLY A 550 4.31 19.04 -16.97
N VAL A 551 3.74 20.23 -17.09
CA VAL A 551 4.07 21.22 -18.11
C VAL A 551 5.36 21.94 -17.76
N GLU A 552 6.28 21.99 -18.73
CA GLU A 552 7.56 22.69 -18.58
C GLU A 552 7.40 24.15 -18.17
N GLY A 553 8.12 24.58 -17.15
CA GLY A 553 8.11 25.98 -16.67
C GLY A 553 6.81 26.41 -15.97
N VAL A 554 5.84 25.51 -15.81
CA VAL A 554 4.56 25.78 -15.14
C VAL A 554 4.39 24.91 -13.91
N ASP A 555 4.43 23.59 -14.10
CA ASP A 555 4.31 22.64 -13.00
C ASP A 555 5.62 22.54 -12.22
N VAL A 556 5.52 22.20 -10.94
CA VAL A 556 6.64 22.17 -9.98
C VAL A 556 6.80 20.78 -9.37
N TYR A 557 7.99 20.49 -8.83
CA TYR A 557 8.20 19.29 -8.01
C TYR A 557 7.32 19.35 -6.74
N PRO A 558 6.32 18.48 -6.60
CA PRO A 558 5.25 18.64 -5.61
C PRO A 558 5.64 18.09 -4.23
N ALA A 559 6.76 17.39 -4.12
CA ALA A 559 7.23 16.75 -2.90
C ALA A 559 8.76 16.80 -2.80
N PRO A 560 9.33 16.62 -1.58
CA PRO A 560 10.77 16.49 -1.41
C PRO A 560 11.34 15.37 -2.26
N LEU A 561 12.48 15.64 -2.91
CA LEU A 561 13.12 14.70 -3.80
C LEU A 561 14.06 13.76 -3.03
N ASN A 562 14.19 12.51 -3.50
CA ASN A 562 15.07 11.54 -2.85
C ASN A 562 16.53 12.03 -2.87
N PRO A 563 17.18 12.23 -1.70
CA PRO A 563 18.54 12.75 -1.65
C PRO A 563 19.60 11.79 -2.22
N ASP A 564 19.30 10.49 -2.34
CA ASP A 564 20.21 9.49 -2.90
C ASP A 564 20.27 9.52 -4.44
N VAL A 565 19.37 10.29 -5.07
CA VAL A 565 19.37 10.51 -6.52
C VAL A 565 20.14 11.78 -6.83
N ALA A 566 21.05 11.69 -7.80
CA ALA A 566 21.80 12.84 -8.30
C ALA A 566 20.94 13.71 -9.23
N TRP A 567 20.01 14.48 -8.64
CA TRP A 567 19.11 15.39 -9.35
C TRP A 567 19.87 16.47 -10.14
N ALA A 568 19.21 17.00 -11.18
CA ALA A 568 19.75 18.11 -11.96
C ALA A 568 19.77 19.41 -11.13
N ALA A 569 20.68 20.32 -11.44
CA ALA A 569 20.66 21.66 -10.85
C ALA A 569 19.31 22.35 -11.15
N GLY A 570 18.63 22.84 -10.12
CA GLY A 570 17.30 23.46 -10.23
C GLY A 570 16.12 22.48 -10.07
N ALA A 571 16.36 21.17 -10.00
CA ALA A 571 15.35 20.19 -9.64
C ALA A 571 15.25 20.07 -8.10
N GLU A 572 14.35 20.84 -7.50
CA GLU A 572 14.13 20.90 -6.06
C GLU A 572 12.64 21.08 -5.73
N TYR A 573 12.24 20.78 -4.50
CA TYR A 573 10.85 20.96 -4.04
C TYR A 573 10.35 22.38 -4.32
N GLY A 574 9.18 22.47 -4.97
CA GLY A 574 8.56 23.74 -5.35
C GLY A 574 9.22 24.46 -6.54
N GLN A 575 10.28 23.93 -7.12
CA GLN A 575 10.89 24.46 -8.35
C GLN A 575 10.23 23.88 -9.60
N VAL A 576 10.26 24.65 -10.68
CA VAL A 576 9.62 24.30 -11.94
C VAL A 576 10.30 23.11 -12.64
N LEU A 577 9.48 22.29 -13.30
CA LEU A 577 9.96 21.21 -14.15
C LEU A 577 10.62 21.76 -15.41
N GLN A 578 11.78 21.23 -15.77
CA GLN A 578 12.52 21.58 -16.99
C GLN A 578 12.92 20.31 -17.73
N ARG A 579 12.85 20.30 -19.06
CA ARG A 579 13.22 19.12 -19.85
C ARG A 579 14.68 18.70 -19.67
N SER A 580 15.55 19.66 -19.31
CA SER A 580 16.95 19.40 -18.97
C SER A 580 17.10 18.49 -17.75
N HIS A 581 16.13 18.48 -16.84
CA HIS A 581 16.13 17.60 -15.68
C HIS A 581 16.01 16.13 -16.11
N ASP A 582 15.09 15.82 -17.03
CA ASP A 582 14.91 14.46 -17.56
C ASP A 582 16.16 13.97 -18.29
N VAL A 583 16.75 14.83 -19.13
CA VAL A 583 17.97 14.49 -19.89
C VAL A 583 19.12 14.18 -18.94
N HIS A 584 19.32 15.01 -17.92
CA HIS A 584 20.33 14.78 -16.89
C HIS A 584 20.13 13.44 -16.17
N LEU A 585 18.92 13.17 -15.68
CA LEU A 585 18.61 11.91 -14.97
C LEU A 585 18.85 10.67 -15.82
N LEU A 586 18.55 10.74 -17.12
CA LEU A 586 18.75 9.60 -18.02
C LEU A 586 20.21 9.44 -18.46
N GLN A 587 21.01 10.52 -18.48
CA GLN A 587 22.43 10.50 -18.86
C GLN A 587 23.36 10.03 -17.74
N GLN A 588 22.94 10.18 -16.47
CA GLN A 588 23.75 9.79 -15.32
C GLN A 588 24.27 8.34 -15.44
N GLY A 589 25.60 8.20 -15.33
CA GLY A 589 26.25 6.93 -15.04
C GLY A 589 26.13 6.67 -13.54
N GLU A 590 25.77 5.45 -13.13
CA GLU A 590 25.62 5.18 -11.70
C GLU A 590 26.97 5.34 -11.00
N GLY A 591 27.10 6.38 -10.18
CA GLY A 591 28.15 6.46 -9.20
C GLY A 591 28.01 5.28 -8.23
N SER A 592 29.13 4.59 -7.99
CA SER A 592 29.27 3.55 -6.97
C SER A 592 28.70 4.00 -5.62
N THR A 593 27.44 3.69 -5.37
CA THR A 593 26.87 3.63 -4.03
C THR A 593 25.89 2.48 -4.00
N SER A 594 26.10 1.59 -3.03
CA SER A 594 25.34 0.38 -2.75
C SER A 594 23.84 0.51 -3.05
N GLY A 595 23.40 -0.03 -4.19
CA GLY A 595 22.00 -0.30 -4.50
C GLY A 595 21.45 -1.39 -3.57
N ARG A 596 21.22 -1.03 -2.30
CA ARG A 596 20.36 -1.76 -1.38
C ARG A 596 19.46 -0.74 -0.69
N LEU A 597 18.18 -0.81 -1.03
CA LEU A 597 17.06 -0.30 -0.25
C LEU A 597 17.04 1.23 -0.05
N ALA A 598 16.65 1.98 -1.08
CA ALA A 598 16.06 3.30 -0.90
C ALA A 598 14.63 3.28 -1.46
N TRP A 599 13.69 2.87 -0.61
CA TRP A 599 12.27 2.91 -0.90
C TRP A 599 11.76 4.34 -1.02
N SER A 600 10.85 4.52 -1.97
CA SER A 600 10.00 5.68 -2.23
C SER A 600 9.23 6.12 -0.97
N SER A 601 9.87 6.99 -0.20
CA SER A 601 9.28 7.62 0.98
C SER A 601 9.54 9.12 0.96
N GLN A 602 8.92 9.83 0.02
CA GLN A 602 8.60 11.25 0.15
C GLN A 602 7.65 11.73 -0.96
N ALA A 603 6.44 11.17 -0.96
CA ALA A 603 5.23 11.82 -1.45
C ALA A 603 4.03 11.19 -0.71
N ALA A 604 4.07 11.25 0.62
CA ALA A 604 2.93 10.99 1.48
C ALA A 604 2.76 12.20 2.39
#